data_AF-A0AA96EJM2-F1
#
_entry.id   AF-A0AA96EJM2-F1
#
_cell.length_a   1.000
_cell.length_b   1.000
_cell.length_c   1.000
_cell.angle_alpha   90.00
_cell.angle_beta   90.00
_cell.angle_gamma   90.00
#
_symmetry.space_group_name_H-M   'P 1'
#
loop_
_entity.id
_entity.type
_entity.pdbx_description
1 polymer ?
#
loop_
_entity_poly.entity_id
_entity_poly.type
_entity_poly.pdbx_seq_one_letter_code
_entity_poly.pdbx_strand_id
1 'polypeptide(L)' 'MEEALCYLERHGWRVEIGGSHAWGKIYCPYNDDTCRCGEFCIASVWSTPKCPVNHARALRRVIDHCAIHRLLNTLCPEE' A
#
# COMPACT_ATOMS: atom_id res chain seq x y z
N MET A 1 3.29 10.34 -7.82
CA MET A 1 3.69 9.00 -7.32
C MET A 1 4.24 9.13 -5.91
N GLU A 2 5.07 10.15 -5.65
CA GLU A 2 5.50 10.55 -4.29
C GLU A 2 4.35 10.66 -3.26
N GLU A 3 3.22 11.25 -3.65
CA GLU A 3 2.08 11.38 -2.74
C GLU A 3 1.52 10.03 -2.25
N ALA A 4 1.61 8.97 -3.06
CA ALA A 4 1.23 7.62 -2.64
C ALA A 4 2.24 7.03 -1.66
N LEU A 5 3.54 7.31 -1.83
CA LEU A 5 4.60 6.88 -0.91
C LEU A 5 4.49 7.59 0.44
N CYS A 6 4.27 8.91 0.44
CA CYS A 6 4.04 9.66 1.68
C CYS A 6 2.80 9.13 2.43
N TYR A 7 1.74 8.78 1.70
CA TYR A 7 0.55 8.18 2.28
C TYR A 7 0.81 6.77 2.85
N LEU A 8 1.61 5.95 2.16
CA LEU A 8 2.05 4.63 2.65
C LEU A 8 2.82 4.77 3.97
N GLU A 9 3.80 5.65 4.02
CA GLU A 9 4.63 5.88 5.20
C GLU A 9 3.80 6.36 6.39
N ARG A 10 2.84 7.28 6.17
CA ARG A 10 1.90 7.74 7.20
C ARG A 10 1.05 6.61 7.80
N HIS A 11 0.71 5.61 6.99
CA HIS A 11 -0.06 4.46 7.44
C HIS A 11 0.81 3.28 7.87
N GLY A 12 2.12 3.49 8.05
CA GLY A 12 3.04 2.48 8.55
C GLY A 12 3.37 1.37 7.56
N TRP A 13 3.09 1.56 6.26
CA TRP A 13 3.44 0.59 5.24
C TRP A 13 4.93 0.57 4.97
N ARG A 14 5.49 -0.64 4.85
CA ARG A 14 6.91 -0.82 4.60
C ARG A 14 7.17 -0.81 3.10
N VAL A 15 8.00 0.12 2.65
CA VAL A 15 8.47 0.18 1.26
C VAL A 15 9.83 -0.51 1.18
N GLU A 16 9.95 -1.51 0.31
CA GLU A 16 11.21 -2.16 -0.05
C GLU A 16 11.56 -1.79 -1.48
N ILE A 17 12.60 -0.98 -1.62
CA ILE A 17 13.11 -0.57 -2.93
C ILE A 17 14.07 -1.66 -3.41
N GLY A 18 13.80 -2.27 -4.56
CA GLY A 18 14.58 -3.40 -5.05
C GLY A 18 13.79 -4.37 -5.91
N GLY A 19 14.13 -4.42 -7.19
CA GLY A 19 13.63 -5.40 -8.15
C GLY A 19 14.22 -5.15 -9.53
N SER A 20 14.57 -6.22 -10.26
CA SER A 20 15.13 -6.08 -11.61
C SER A 20 14.12 -5.46 -12.60
N HIS A 21 12.81 -5.65 -12.38
CA HIS A 21 11.73 -5.19 -13.26
C HIS A 21 10.78 -4.15 -12.62
N ALA A 22 10.68 -4.13 -11.28
CA ALA A 22 9.86 -3.20 -10.53
C ALA A 22 10.76 -2.32 -9.65
N TRP A 23 10.38 -1.06 -9.44
CA TRP A 23 11.13 -0.11 -8.60
C TRP A 23 11.21 -0.61 -7.16
N GLY A 24 10.12 -1.19 -6.66
CA GLY A 24 10.07 -1.75 -5.32
C GLY A 24 8.76 -2.48 -5.06
N LYS A 25 8.59 -2.92 -3.83
CA LYS A 25 7.36 -3.52 -3.32
C LYS A 25 6.98 -2.86 -2.01
N ILE A 26 5.68 -2.75 -1.78
CA ILE A 26 5.13 -2.31 -0.51
C ILE A 26 4.56 -3.50 0.23
N TYR A 27 4.74 -3.54 1.54
CA TYR A 27 4.29 -4.60 2.43
C TYR A 27 3.43 -4.00 3.53
N CYS A 28 2.30 -4.65 3.78
CA CYS A 28 1.44 -4.33 4.91
C CYS A 28 2.17 -4.63 6.23
N PRO A 29 2.11 -3.72 7.22
CA PRO A 29 2.78 -3.92 8.52
C PRO A 29 2.09 -5.00 9.37
N TYR A 30 0.80 -5.23 9.15
CA TYR A 30 0.00 -6.17 9.94
C TYR A 30 0.12 -7.62 9.43
N ASN A 31 0.30 -7.78 8.11
CA ASN A 31 0.47 -9.08 7.45
C ASN A 31 -0.56 -10.15 7.88
N ASP A 32 -1.82 -9.72 8.05
CA ASP A 32 -2.92 -10.52 8.56
C ASP A 32 -3.59 -11.32 7.43
N ASP A 33 -4.08 -12.54 7.69
CA ASP A 33 -4.75 -13.38 6.70
C ASP A 33 -6.12 -12.81 6.25
N THR A 34 -6.73 -11.96 7.06
CA THR A 34 -7.95 -11.25 6.66
C THR A 34 -7.66 -10.14 5.65
N CYS A 35 -6.39 -9.78 5.47
CA CYS A 35 -5.95 -8.75 4.54
C CYS A 35 -6.02 -9.28 3.11
N ARG A 36 -6.92 -8.70 2.29
CA ARG A 36 -7.11 -9.05 0.87
C ARG A 36 -7.31 -10.56 0.63
N CYS A 37 -8.27 -11.15 1.34
CA CYS A 37 -8.68 -12.55 1.17
C CYS A 37 -7.54 -13.59 1.34
N GLY A 38 -6.62 -13.39 2.28
CA GLY A 38 -5.59 -14.38 2.61
C GLY A 38 -4.31 -14.30 1.78
N GLU A 39 -4.26 -13.44 0.76
CA GLU A 39 -3.06 -13.22 -0.04
C GLU A 39 -2.41 -11.92 0.40
N PHE A 40 -1.34 -12.06 1.17
CA PHE A 40 -0.54 -11.00 1.78
C PHE A 40 -0.69 -9.64 1.07
N CYS A 41 -1.07 -8.61 1.82
CA CYS A 41 -1.24 -7.24 1.34
C CYS A 41 0.11 -6.65 0.84
N ILE A 42 0.52 -7.06 -0.37
CA ILE A 42 1.77 -6.69 -1.04
C ILE A 42 1.40 -6.10 -2.40
N ALA A 43 2.03 -4.99 -2.78
CA ALA A 43 1.91 -4.46 -4.14
C ALA A 43 3.26 -4.06 -4.71
N SER A 44 3.45 -4.32 -6.00
CA SER A 44 4.66 -3.90 -6.72
C SER A 44 4.52 -2.46 -7.20
N VAL A 45 5.57 -1.68 -6.97
CA VAL A 45 5.71 -0.29 -7.42
C VAL A 45 6.60 -0.28 -8.66
N TRP A 46 6.11 0.32 -9.74
CA TRP A 46 6.83 0.37 -11.02
C TRP A 46 7.52 1.72 -11.18
N SER A 47 8.75 1.74 -11.70
CA SER A 47 9.50 2.99 -11.95
C SER A 47 9.00 3.75 -13.18
N THR A 48 8.49 3.01 -14.18
CA THR A 48 8.03 3.53 -15.47
C THR A 48 6.59 3.09 -15.80
N PRO A 49 5.59 3.40 -14.96
CA PRO A 49 4.22 3.04 -15.27
C PRO A 49 3.69 3.91 -16.41
N LYS A 50 2.90 3.30 -17.29
CA LYS A 50 2.24 3.97 -18.43
C LYS A 50 1.42 5.19 -18.00
N CYS A 51 0.84 5.16 -16.78
CA CYS A 51 0.16 6.29 -16.17
C CYS A 51 0.48 6.37 -14.66
N PRO A 52 1.32 7.33 -14.21
CA PRO A 52 1.75 7.40 -12.81
C PRO A 52 0.60 7.71 -11.84
N VAL A 53 -0.41 8.45 -12.29
CA VAL A 53 -1.60 8.79 -11.48
C VAL A 53 -2.44 7.55 -11.19
N ASN A 54 -2.72 6.72 -12.19
CA ASN A 54 -3.47 5.48 -11.99
C ASN A 54 -2.69 4.49 -11.13
N HIS A 55 -1.37 4.43 -11.31
CA HIS A 55 -0.52 3.61 -10.46
C HIS A 55 -0.56 4.07 -8.99
N ALA A 56 -0.46 5.37 -8.74
CA ALA A 56 -0.61 5.94 -7.40
C ALA A 56 -1.98 5.64 -6.77
N ARG A 57 -3.08 5.77 -7.53
CA ARG A 57 -4.42 5.39 -7.05
C ARG A 57 -4.54 3.90 -6.77
N ALA A 58 -3.89 3.05 -7.58
CA ALA A 58 -3.89 1.62 -7.37
C ALA A 58 -3.21 1.28 -6.03
N LEU A 59 -2.04 1.86 -5.74
CA LEU A 59 -1.35 1.71 -4.47
C LEU A 59 -2.21 2.21 -3.30
N ARG A 60 -2.82 3.40 -3.44
CA ARG A 60 -3.73 3.96 -2.43
C ARG A 60 -4.89 3.02 -2.11
N ARG A 61 -5.51 2.41 -3.12
CA ARG A 61 -6.58 1.42 -2.93
C ARG A 61 -6.11 0.19 -2.18
N VAL A 62 -4.88 -0.27 -2.36
CA VAL A 62 -4.37 -1.43 -1.60
C VAL A 62 -4.33 -1.12 -0.10
N ILE A 63 -4.00 0.12 0.27
CA ILE A 63 -3.97 0.60 1.65
C ILE A 63 -5.38 0.78 2.19
N ASP A 64 -6.23 1.48 1.45
CA ASP A 64 -7.62 1.78 1.84
C ASP A 64 -8.45 0.51 2.03
N HIS A 65 -8.26 -0.49 1.16
CA HIS A 65 -8.92 -1.78 1.23
C HIS A 65 -8.23 -2.80 2.15
N CYS A 66 -7.16 -2.43 2.85
CA CYS A 66 -6.55 -3.28 3.86
C CYS A 66 -7.53 -3.42 5.05
N ALA A 67 -7.92 -4.66 5.37
CA ALA A 67 -8.91 -4.95 6.41
C ALA A 67 -8.55 -4.31 7.76
N ILE A 68 -7.28 -4.43 8.17
CA ILE A 68 -6.79 -3.84 9.42
C ILE A 68 -6.74 -2.31 9.38
N HIS A 69 -6.33 -1.71 8.25
CA HIS A 69 -6.33 -0.25 8.10
C HIS A 69 -7.75 0.31 8.22
N ARG A 70 -8.72 -0.35 7.59
CA ARG A 70 -10.13 -0.01 7.71
C ARG A 70 -10.64 -0.19 9.15
N LEU A 71 -10.24 -1.25 9.85
CA LEU A 71 -10.59 -1.46 11.25
C LEU A 71 -10.05 -0.33 12.15
N LEU A 72 -8.77 0.03 12.00
CA LEU A 72 -8.13 1.08 12.78
C LEU A 72 -8.74 2.46 12.52
N ASN A 73 -9.06 2.78 11.26
CA ASN A 73 -9.78 4.00 10.91
C ASN A 73 -11.20 4.03 11.52
N THR A 74 -11.79 2.88 11.85
CA THR A 74 -13.10 2.79 12.51
C THR A 74 -13.00 2.88 14.03
N LEU A 75 -11.89 2.42 14.62
CA LEU A 75 -11.67 2.37 16.07
C LEU A 75 -11.11 3.68 16.63
N CYS A 76 -10.37 4.45 15.83
CA CYS A 76 -9.89 5.78 16.18
C CYS A 76 -10.00 6.68 14.93
N PRO A 77 -11.17 7.28 14.64
CA PRO A 77 -11.25 8.27 13.58
C PRO A 77 -10.29 9.41 13.95
N GLU A 78 -9.33 9.71 13.06
CA GLU A 78 -8.48 10.89 13.20
C GLU A 78 -9.42 12.12 13.20
N GLU A 79 -9.48 12.83 14.33
CA GLU A 79 -10.30 14.03 14.58
C GLU A 79 -9.95 15.22 13.66
#